data_AF-A0A9P6JFH9-F1
#
_entry.id   AF-A0A9P6JFH9-F1
#
_cell.length_a   1.000
_cell.length_b   1.000
_cell.length_c   1.000
_cell.angle_alpha   90.00
_cell.angle_beta   90.00
_cell.angle_gamma   90.00
#
_symmetry.space_group_name_H-M   'P 1'
#
loop_
_entity.id
_entity.type
_entity.pdbx_description
1 polymer ?
#
loop_
_entity_poly.entity_id
_entity_poly.type
_entity_poly.pdbx_seq_one_letter_code
_entity_poly.pdbx_strand_id
1 'polypeptide(L)' 'MANSQKAGKHSIKGCGQSYPDEAHDEIIDDELRVPVDPLKSEARGTDNQLQYNEYIVYD' A
#
# COMPACT_ATOMS: atom_id res chain seq x y z
N MET A 1 -9.64 -19.20 -14.03
CA MET A 1 -8.80 -18.49 -13.04
C MET A 1 -9.65 -17.38 -12.46
N ALA A 2 -10.02 -17.45 -11.18
CA ALA A 2 -10.83 -16.41 -10.57
C ALA A 2 -9.93 -15.23 -10.19
N ASN A 3 -10.04 -14.12 -10.91
CA ASN A 3 -9.53 -12.84 -10.42
C ASN A 3 -10.32 -12.50 -9.16
N SER A 4 -9.74 -12.79 -7.99
CA SER A 4 -10.33 -12.54 -6.67
C SER A 4 -10.32 -11.04 -6.31
N GLN A 5 -10.64 -10.15 -7.26
CA GLN A 5 -10.98 -8.78 -6.91
C GLN A 5 -12.40 -8.81 -6.35
N LYS A 6 -12.54 -8.50 -5.06
CA LYS A 6 -13.85 -8.20 -4.47
C LYS A 6 -14.55 -7.18 -5.36
N ALA A 7 -15.83 -7.41 -5.67
CA ALA A 7 -16.60 -6.52 -6.54
C ALA A 7 -16.44 -5.04 -6.09
N GLY A 8 -16.12 -4.16 -7.03
CA GLY A 8 -15.88 -2.74 -6.77
C GLY A 8 -14.49 -2.37 -6.26
N LYS A 9 -13.50 -3.28 -6.31
CA LYS A 9 -12.09 -2.97 -6.06
C LYS A 9 -11.27 -3.04 -7.35
N HIS A 10 -10.41 -2.04 -7.55
CA HIS A 10 -9.60 -1.89 -8.76
C HIS A 10 -8.13 -2.32 -8.57
N SER A 11 -7.70 -2.54 -7.33
CA SER A 11 -6.34 -2.93 -6.98
C SER A 11 -6.30 -3.73 -5.67
N ILE A 12 -5.14 -4.30 -5.36
CA ILE A 12 -4.84 -4.92 -4.07
C ILE A 12 -3.61 -4.25 -3.46
N LYS A 13 -3.68 -3.97 -2.14
CA LYS A 13 -2.54 -3.56 -1.31
C LYS A 13 -2.20 -4.71 -0.37
N GLY A 14 -1.06 -5.35 -0.58
CA GLY A 14 -0.42 -6.20 0.42
C GLY A 14 0.21 -5.30 1.48
N CYS A 15 -0.24 -5.40 2.73
CA CYS A 15 0.22 -4.50 3.80
C CYS A 15 1.48 -5.06 4.48
N GLY A 16 2.61 -4.39 4.25
CA GLY A 16 3.88 -4.71 4.90
C GLY A 16 4.00 -4.16 6.32
N GLN A 17 5.07 -4.56 7.01
CA GLN A 17 5.41 -4.06 8.35
C GLN A 17 5.94 -2.62 8.31
N SER A 18 6.67 -2.25 7.26
CA SER A 18 7.24 -0.93 7.07
C SER A 18 6.61 -0.21 5.87
N TYR A 19 6.20 1.03 6.07
CA TYR A 19 5.51 1.82 5.06
C TYR A 19 5.67 3.33 5.34
N PRO A 20 5.59 4.21 4.31
CA PRO A 20 5.67 5.66 4.51
C PRO A 20 4.46 6.18 5.30
N ASP A 21 4.63 7.30 6.01
CA ASP A 21 3.52 7.94 6.71
C ASP A 21 2.66 8.77 5.76
N GLU A 22 1.43 8.31 5.50
CA GLU A 22 0.47 8.94 4.58
C GLU A 22 0.12 10.40 4.96
N ALA A 23 0.35 10.81 6.21
CA ALA A 23 0.17 12.19 6.67
C ALA A 23 1.16 13.18 6.03
N HIS A 24 2.27 12.68 5.48
CA HIS A 24 3.34 13.47 4.87
C HIS A 24 3.47 13.24 3.36
N ASP A 25 2.47 12.61 2.74
CA ASP A 25 2.42 12.48 1.29
C ASP A 25 2.34 13.86 0.63
N GLU A 26 3.17 14.09 -0.39
CA GLU A 26 3.10 15.29 -1.21
C GLU A 26 2.15 15.07 -2.39
N ILE A 27 1.41 16.12 -2.79
CA ILE A 27 0.55 16.10 -3.98
C ILE A 27 1.25 16.94 -5.04
N ILE A 28 1.66 16.31 -6.14
CA ILE A 28 2.50 16.97 -7.17
C ILE A 28 1.74 17.35 -8.45
N ASP A 29 0.59 16.73 -8.71
CA ASP A 29 -0.32 17.06 -9.82
C ASP A 29 -1.72 16.53 -9.51
N ASP A 30 -2.76 17.36 -9.63
CA ASP A 30 -4.15 17.06 -9.26
C ASP A 30 -4.31 16.24 -7.96
N GLU A 31 -4.43 14.91 -8.09
CA GLU A 31 -4.62 13.92 -7.02
C GLU A 31 -3.47 12.89 -6.92
N LEU A 32 -2.38 13.09 -7.66
CA LEU A 32 -1.20 12.24 -7.63
C LEU A 32 -0.42 12.44 -6.33
N ARG A 33 -0.60 11.50 -5.41
CA ARG A 33 0.13 11.41 -4.15
C ARG A 33 1.49 10.75 -4.35
N VAL A 34 2.52 11.37 -3.78
CA VAL A 34 3.88 10.84 -3.70
C VAL A 34 4.22 10.62 -2.23
N PRO A 35 4.46 9.37 -1.81
CA PRO A 35 4.95 9.09 -0.47
C PRO A 35 6.44 9.41 -0.38
N VAL A 36 6.78 10.50 0.31
CA VAL A 36 8.16 11.04 0.37
C VAL A 36 8.86 10.85 1.71
N ASP A 37 8.11 10.53 2.77
CA ASP A 37 8.61 10.50 4.14
C ASP A 37 9.29 9.15 4.48
N PRO A 38 10.21 9.11 5.46
CA PRO A 38 10.82 7.87 5.91
C PRO A 38 9.78 6.84 6.37
N LEU A 39 10.16 5.57 6.26
CA LEU A 39 9.28 4.47 6.64
C LEU A 39 9.00 4.48 8.14
N LYS A 40 7.72 4.41 8.51
CA LYS A 40 7.30 3.96 9.83
C LYS A 40 7.15 2.44 9.83
N SER A 41 7.38 1.83 10.99
CA SER A 41 7.24 0.39 11.17
C SER A 41 6.19 0.11 12.23
N GLU A 42 5.28 -0.81 11.93
CA GLU A 42 4.33 -1.34 12.91
C GLU A 42 4.62 -2.81 13.15
N ALA A 43 4.57 -3.22 14.42
CA ALA A 43 4.55 -4.62 14.78
C ALA A 43 3.18 -5.22 14.38
N ARG A 44 3.04 -5.55 13.10
CA ARG A 44 1.96 -6.40 12.63
C ARG A 44 2.32 -7.83 13.03
N GLY A 45 1.37 -8.53 13.65
CA GLY A 45 1.59 -9.86 14.25
C GLY A 45 2.32 -10.84 13.33
N THR A 46 2.82 -11.93 13.90
CA THR A 46 3.74 -12.90 13.24
C THR A 46 3.24 -13.49 11.91
N ASP A 47 1.98 -13.28 11.57
CA ASP A 47 1.34 -13.76 10.34
C ASP A 47 1.58 -12.84 9.13
N ASN A 48 2.13 -11.64 9.36
CA ASN A 48 2.42 -10.69 8.28
C ASN A 48 3.76 -11.02 7.60
N GLN A 49 3.69 -11.67 6.44
CA GLN A 49 4.88 -12.14 5.70
C GLN A 49 5.63 -11.01 4.96
N LEU A 50 4.97 -9.87 4.71
CA LEU A 50 5.51 -8.78 3.90
C LEU A 50 6.28 -7.76 4.76
N GLN A 51 7.52 -7.46 4.35
CA GLN A 51 8.35 -6.42 4.97
C GLN A 51 7.90 -5.02 4.56
N TYR A 52 7.51 -4.84 3.28
CA TYR A 52 7.05 -3.58 2.71
C TYR A 52 5.71 -3.75 2.00
N ASN A 53 5.02 -2.63 1.75
CA ASN A 53 3.77 -2.68 1.00
C ASN A 53 4.00 -3.11 -0.46
N GLU A 54 3.07 -3.89 -1.00
CA GLU A 54 3.00 -4.22 -2.42
C GLU A 54 1.66 -3.75 -2.98
N TYR A 55 1.68 -3.04 -4.10
CA TYR A 55 0.50 -2.54 -4.79
C TYR A 55 0.38 -3.22 -6.14
N ILE A 56 -0.72 -3.92 -6.38
CA ILE A 56 -0.97 -4.67 -7.62
C ILE A 56 -2.26 -4.15 -8.26
N VAL A 57 -2.14 -3.75 -9.52
CA VAL A 57 -3.24 -3.45 -10.44
C VAL A 57 -3.33 -4.60 -11.46
N TYR A 58 -4.52 -4.84 -12.01
CA TYR A 58 -4.78 -5.96 -12.93
C TYR A 58 -5.15 -5.51 -14.35
N ASP A 59 -5.24 -4.20 -14.57
CA ASP A 59 -5.44 -3.49 -15.83
C ASP A 59 -4.73 -2.13 -15.70
#